data_AF-A0A1E8FJQ2-F1
#
_entry.id   AF-A0A1E8FJQ2-F1
#
_cell.length_a   1.000
_cell.length_b   1.000
_cell.length_c   1.000
_cell.angle_alpha   90.00
_cell.angle_beta   90.00
_cell.angle_gamma   90.00
#
_symmetry.space_group_name_H-M   'P 1'
#
loop_
_entity.id
_entity.type
_entity.pdbx_description
1 polymer ?
#
loop_
_entity_poly.entity_id
_entity_poly.type
_entity_poly.pdbx_seq_one_letter_code
_entity_poly.pdbx_strand_id
1 'polypeptide(L)'
;MNMKSLFNRTVLTAALLSANLFTAQAAQAGDTPVADCVLRETPFSVQLPAYDVMTRPEARAITEKYYPGLFEVLPAWLLSEKMPSFATILTLEQLIERADPAKPRLAELDAELSALPVTEEVKAARCARFDAEPQYFTVDDSQVQVLVFQKINGYDHGRSVTAATEALTRMSKEMGYGVTVTANGGAFNANNLSQFDVVVWNNVSGDTLTLSQRAAFEDYINNGGGFLGVHASGGDSIYFWEWYRDALLGVQFIGHPMEPQFQQATLTTHENSAHIAESLPEHWSVKDEWYSFAAEPDLDGVEYVITIDESSYKPGNLAMGGVHPIAWKHCVEAGRAMYTAIGHREEMYDVPENITLIKDALKWTSGQGEKVCQP
;
A
#
# COMPACT_ATOMS: atom_id res chain seq x y z
N MET A 1 -14.06 -80.54 52.05
CA MET A 1 -13.99 -81.63 51.05
C MET A 1 -14.96 -81.31 49.94
N ASN A 2 -14.68 -81.41 48.64
CA ASN A 2 -13.45 -81.38 47.85
C ASN A 2 -13.99 -81.17 46.42
N MET A 3 -13.51 -80.19 45.66
CA MET A 3 -14.04 -79.96 44.32
C MET A 3 -12.98 -79.39 43.37
N LYS A 4 -12.63 -80.23 42.37
CA LYS A 4 -12.34 -79.95 40.95
C LYS A 4 -11.20 -78.97 40.64
N SER A 5 -10.43 -79.07 39.56
CA SER A 5 -10.24 -80.00 38.44
C SER A 5 -9.15 -79.31 37.61
N LEU A 6 -7.98 -79.94 37.40
CA LEU A 6 -6.92 -79.40 36.55
C LEU A 6 -7.05 -79.96 35.13
N PHE A 7 -7.32 -79.08 34.17
CA PHE A 7 -7.22 -79.38 32.73
C PHE A 7 -6.00 -78.67 32.14
N ASN A 8 -5.19 -79.46 31.45
CA ASN A 8 -3.99 -79.12 30.70
C ASN A 8 -4.30 -78.13 29.56
N ARG A 9 -3.47 -77.08 29.39
CA ARG A 9 -3.47 -76.26 28.17
C ARG A 9 -2.06 -76.08 27.63
N THR A 10 -1.92 -76.51 26.39
CA THR A 10 -0.81 -76.39 25.44
C THR A 10 -0.46 -74.91 25.17
N VAL A 11 0.84 -74.65 25.10
CA VAL A 11 1.46 -73.35 24.72
C VAL A 11 1.23 -73.09 23.22
N LEU A 12 0.65 -71.94 22.88
CA LEU A 12 0.64 -71.39 21.52
C LEU A 12 1.43 -70.07 21.51
N THR A 13 2.46 -70.02 20.67
CA THR A 13 3.32 -68.88 20.36
C THR A 13 2.53 -67.84 19.56
N ALA A 14 2.43 -66.60 20.08
CA ALA A 14 1.81 -65.48 19.39
C ALA A 14 2.87 -64.66 18.64
N ALA A 15 2.68 -64.50 17.33
CA ALA A 15 3.48 -63.63 16.47
C ALA A 15 3.02 -62.17 16.63
N LEU A 16 3.96 -61.27 16.94
CA LEU A 16 3.77 -59.82 16.96
C LEU A 16 3.73 -59.29 15.52
N LEU A 17 2.56 -58.84 15.05
CA LEU A 17 2.46 -57.93 13.90
C LEU A 17 2.71 -56.50 14.38
N SER A 18 3.83 -55.92 13.95
CA SER A 18 4.12 -54.48 14.06
C SER A 18 3.28 -53.72 13.03
N ALA A 19 2.28 -52.98 13.51
CA ALA A 19 1.56 -52.00 12.70
C ALA A 19 2.45 -50.77 12.52
N ASN A 20 2.98 -50.56 11.31
CA ASN A 20 3.64 -49.32 10.92
C ASN A 20 2.57 -48.22 10.79
N LEU A 21 2.41 -47.42 11.84
CA LEU A 21 1.72 -46.14 11.78
C LEU A 21 2.55 -45.20 10.91
N PHE A 22 2.13 -45.01 9.66
CA PHE A 22 2.56 -43.87 8.85
C PHE A 22 1.97 -42.61 9.48
N THR A 23 2.74 -41.95 10.34
CA THR A 23 2.48 -40.55 10.67
C THR A 23 2.75 -39.74 9.42
N ALA A 24 1.71 -39.24 8.77
CA ALA A 24 1.84 -38.14 7.83
C ALA A 24 2.40 -36.94 8.60
N GLN A 25 3.70 -36.71 8.48
CA GLN A 25 4.27 -35.42 8.83
C GLN A 25 3.67 -34.42 7.85
N ALA A 26 2.74 -33.60 8.34
CA ALA A 26 2.48 -32.32 7.71
C ALA A 26 3.83 -31.61 7.62
N ALA A 27 4.34 -31.43 6.40
CA ALA A 27 5.42 -30.51 6.17
C ALA A 27 4.93 -29.17 6.70
N GLN A 28 5.56 -28.66 7.76
CA GLN A 28 5.50 -27.25 8.05
C GLN A 28 5.94 -26.57 6.76
N ALA A 29 5.09 -25.70 6.19
CA ALA A 29 5.49 -24.79 5.13
C ALA A 29 6.68 -24.01 5.69
N GLY A 30 7.88 -24.44 5.32
CA GLY A 30 9.11 -23.89 5.83
C GLY A 30 9.27 -22.50 5.26
N ASP A 31 9.55 -21.54 6.16
CA ASP A 31 9.98 -20.17 5.91
C ASP A 31 11.01 -20.12 4.78
N THR A 32 10.56 -20.15 3.53
CA THR A 32 11.43 -19.85 2.40
C THR A 32 11.53 -18.34 2.39
N PRO A 33 12.72 -17.77 2.63
CA PRO A 33 12.85 -16.32 2.66
C PRO A 33 12.36 -15.77 1.33
N VAL A 34 11.50 -14.75 1.40
CA VAL A 34 10.98 -14.05 0.23
C VAL A 34 12.17 -13.62 -0.64
N ALA A 35 12.30 -14.21 -1.83
CA ALA A 35 13.47 -14.03 -2.68
C ALA A 35 13.26 -12.96 -3.75
N ASP A 36 12.01 -12.64 -4.07
CA ASP A 36 11.57 -11.72 -5.12
C ASP A 36 11.11 -10.37 -4.57
N CYS A 37 11.78 -9.86 -3.53
CA CYS A 37 11.42 -8.57 -2.93
C CYS A 37 12.19 -7.39 -3.52
N VAL A 38 11.60 -6.21 -3.34
CA VAL A 38 12.14 -4.94 -3.82
C VAL A 38 13.34 -4.53 -2.97
N LEU A 39 14.36 -3.96 -3.62
CA LEU A 39 15.64 -3.55 -3.03
C LEU A 39 16.46 -4.67 -2.38
N ARG A 40 16.10 -5.95 -2.60
CA ARG A 40 16.80 -7.11 -2.01
C ARG A 40 18.30 -7.02 -2.19
N GLU A 41 18.73 -6.83 -3.43
CA GLU A 41 20.14 -6.85 -3.86
C GLU A 41 20.78 -5.45 -3.93
N THR A 42 20.02 -4.38 -3.66
CA THR A 42 20.50 -3.01 -3.87
C THR A 42 21.64 -2.68 -2.90
N PRO A 43 22.78 -2.16 -3.37
CA PRO A 43 23.84 -1.65 -2.50
C PRO A 43 23.30 -0.64 -1.49
N PHE A 44 23.94 -0.53 -0.32
CA PHE A 44 23.59 0.54 0.61
C PHE A 44 23.85 1.90 -0.03
N SER A 45 22.93 2.84 0.14
CA SER A 45 23.04 4.18 -0.42
C SER A 45 22.18 5.14 0.40
N VAL A 46 22.47 6.43 0.31
CA VAL A 46 21.61 7.49 0.84
C VAL A 46 20.24 7.53 0.16
N GLN A 47 20.07 6.89 -1.00
CA GLN A 47 18.82 6.75 -1.73
C GLN A 47 17.92 5.60 -1.25
N LEU A 48 18.44 4.70 -0.41
CA LEU A 48 17.61 3.66 0.18
C LEU A 48 16.61 4.24 1.18
N PRO A 49 15.50 3.51 1.47
CA PRO A 49 14.67 3.85 2.62
C PRO A 49 15.57 4.02 3.85
N ALA A 50 15.38 5.09 4.60
CA ALA A 50 16.14 5.34 5.81
C ALA A 50 16.06 4.12 6.74
N TYR A 51 14.92 3.43 6.77
CA TYR A 51 14.72 2.18 7.51
C TYR A 51 15.79 1.13 7.21
N ASP A 52 16.12 0.91 5.94
CA ASP A 52 17.06 -0.13 5.50
C ASP A 52 18.50 0.21 5.89
N VAL A 53 18.82 1.48 6.12
CA VAL A 53 20.14 1.94 6.59
C VAL A 53 20.19 1.96 8.12
N MET A 54 19.19 2.55 8.78
CA MET A 54 19.20 2.79 10.23
C MET A 54 19.09 1.51 11.07
N THR A 55 18.44 0.47 10.53
CA THR A 55 18.29 -0.83 11.20
C THR A 55 19.53 -1.72 11.09
N ARG A 56 20.59 -1.26 10.39
CA ARG A 56 21.86 -1.98 10.24
C ARG A 56 22.95 -1.30 11.05
N PRO A 57 23.52 -1.96 12.08
CA PRO A 57 24.52 -1.33 12.95
C PRO A 57 25.69 -0.71 12.18
N GLU A 58 26.22 -1.39 11.17
CA GLU A 58 27.36 -0.90 10.38
C GLU A 58 27.00 0.33 9.54
N ALA A 59 25.86 0.29 8.84
CA ALA A 59 25.41 1.39 7.99
C ALA A 59 24.96 2.61 8.82
N ARG A 60 24.35 2.36 9.98
CA ARG A 60 24.03 3.40 10.98
C ARG A 60 25.30 4.05 11.52
N ALA A 61 26.32 3.27 11.87
CA ALA A 61 27.60 3.79 12.37
C ALA A 61 28.34 4.63 11.31
N ILE A 62 28.30 4.22 10.04
CA ILE A 62 28.82 5.02 8.92
C ILE A 62 28.03 6.33 8.81
N THR A 63 26.70 6.30 8.90
CA THR A 63 25.90 7.52 8.85
C THR A 63 26.27 8.51 9.97
N GLU A 64 26.36 8.02 11.21
CA GLU A 64 26.77 8.81 12.39
C GLU A 64 28.20 9.36 12.30
N LYS A 65 29.12 8.67 11.61
CA LYS A 65 30.47 9.18 11.33
C LYS A 65 30.46 10.45 10.48
N TYR A 66 29.52 10.55 9.53
CA TYR A 66 29.43 11.69 8.61
C TYR A 66 28.48 12.79 9.11
N TYR A 67 27.41 12.41 9.80
CA TYR A 67 26.39 13.29 10.37
C TYR A 67 26.15 12.93 11.84
N PRO A 68 27.05 13.34 12.75
CA PRO A 68 26.95 12.97 14.17
C PRO A 68 25.69 13.53 14.83
N GLY A 69 24.99 12.68 15.57
CA GLY A 69 23.76 13.03 16.29
C GLY A 69 22.51 13.06 15.43
N LEU A 70 22.59 12.66 14.15
CA LEU A 70 21.45 12.67 13.23
C LEU A 70 20.25 11.91 13.80
N PHE A 71 20.47 10.71 14.35
CA PHE A 71 19.40 9.89 14.90
C PHE A 71 18.99 10.29 16.32
N GLU A 72 19.67 11.25 16.94
CA GLU A 72 19.32 11.78 18.27
C GLU A 72 18.37 12.96 18.19
N VAL A 73 18.46 13.76 17.13
CA VAL A 73 17.63 14.96 16.93
C VAL A 73 16.29 14.68 16.25
N LEU A 74 16.15 13.50 15.63
CA LEU A 74 14.94 13.13 14.92
C LEU A 74 13.88 12.52 15.86
N PRO A 75 12.58 12.78 15.62
CA PRO A 75 11.53 12.21 16.44
C PRO A 75 11.53 10.68 16.42
N ALA A 76 11.28 10.06 17.58
CA ALA A 76 11.28 8.60 17.72
C ALA A 76 10.30 7.88 16.78
N TRP A 77 9.15 8.51 16.46
CA TRP A 77 8.17 7.94 15.53
C TRP A 77 8.72 7.81 14.11
N LEU A 78 9.63 8.70 13.69
CA LEU A 78 10.30 8.65 12.39
C LEU A 78 11.38 7.56 12.34
N LEU A 79 11.93 7.19 13.49
CA LEU A 79 13.02 6.22 13.63
C LEU A 79 12.53 4.81 14.04
N SER A 80 11.22 4.53 13.93
CA SER A 80 10.69 3.22 14.32
C SER A 80 11.36 2.08 13.54
N GLU A 81 11.92 1.12 14.27
CA GLU A 81 12.47 -0.12 13.71
C GLU A 81 11.39 -1.20 13.50
N LYS A 82 10.16 -0.93 13.93
CA LYS A 82 8.99 -1.82 13.75
C LYS A 82 8.16 -1.34 12.57
N MET A 83 7.65 -2.30 11.79
CA MET A 83 6.65 -2.04 10.76
C MET A 83 5.26 -1.86 11.39
N PRO A 84 4.41 -0.98 10.85
CA PRO A 84 4.71 0.01 9.81
C PRO A 84 5.69 1.09 10.31
N SER A 85 6.53 1.62 9.42
CA SER A 85 7.52 2.65 9.76
C SER A 85 7.59 3.75 8.72
N PHE A 86 7.53 5.00 9.18
CA PHE A 86 7.70 6.19 8.34
C PHE A 86 9.08 6.24 7.65
N ALA A 87 10.10 5.61 8.24
CA ALA A 87 11.42 5.52 7.64
C ALA A 87 11.46 4.69 6.34
N THR A 88 10.38 3.98 6.00
CA THR A 88 10.28 3.25 4.72
C THR A 88 9.84 4.14 3.56
N ILE A 89 9.27 5.31 3.86
CA ILE A 89 8.75 6.29 2.88
C ILE A 89 9.58 7.57 2.82
N LEU A 90 10.78 7.54 3.40
CA LEU A 90 11.81 8.56 3.29
C LEU A 90 13.14 7.92 2.92
N THR A 91 13.93 8.56 2.07
CA THR A 91 15.33 8.18 1.89
C THR A 91 16.19 8.68 3.04
N LEU A 92 17.36 8.08 3.22
CA LEU A 92 18.34 8.63 4.16
C LEU A 92 18.76 10.07 3.75
N GLU A 93 18.89 10.37 2.46
CA GLU A 93 19.18 11.73 2.00
C GLU A 93 18.10 12.72 2.45
N GLN A 94 16.81 12.39 2.26
CA GLN A 94 15.71 13.26 2.67
C GLN A 94 15.66 13.46 4.19
N LEU A 95 16.09 12.46 4.96
CA LEU A 95 16.21 12.55 6.41
C LEU A 95 17.39 13.47 6.81
N ILE A 96 18.53 13.35 6.13
CA ILE A 96 19.68 14.25 6.31
C ILE A 96 19.32 15.69 5.93
N GLU A 97 18.64 15.90 4.80
CA GLU A 97 18.26 17.24 4.33
C GLU A 97 17.41 18.02 5.34
N ARG A 98 16.55 17.32 6.09
CA ARG A 98 15.74 17.91 7.16
C ARG A 98 16.57 18.37 8.35
N ALA A 99 17.67 17.67 8.65
CA ALA A 99 18.55 17.98 9.78
C ALA A 99 19.68 18.95 9.41
N ASP A 100 20.25 18.80 8.22
CA ASP A 100 21.33 19.59 7.65
C ASP A 100 21.11 19.81 6.14
N PRO A 101 20.43 20.90 5.75
CA PRO A 101 20.14 21.21 4.34
C PRO A 101 21.37 21.38 3.45
N ALA A 102 22.54 21.72 4.02
CA ALA A 102 23.76 21.92 3.26
C ALA A 102 24.37 20.60 2.76
N LYS A 103 24.03 19.48 3.43
CA LYS A 103 24.44 18.10 3.08
C LYS A 103 25.94 17.99 2.64
N PRO A 104 26.90 18.61 3.34
CA PRO A 104 28.24 18.88 2.81
C PRO A 104 29.08 17.64 2.51
N ARG A 105 28.72 16.48 3.10
CA ARG A 105 29.47 15.22 2.99
C ARG A 105 28.63 14.06 2.46
N LEU A 106 27.51 14.36 1.80
CA LEU A 106 26.55 13.34 1.34
C LEU A 106 27.20 12.34 0.36
N ALA A 107 28.02 12.84 -0.57
CA ALA A 107 28.71 11.99 -1.55
C ALA A 107 29.77 11.07 -0.92
N GLU A 108 30.48 11.55 0.12
CA GLU A 108 31.44 10.71 0.86
C GLU A 108 30.72 9.64 1.66
N LEU A 109 29.59 9.99 2.30
CA LEU A 109 28.72 9.05 3.00
C LEU A 109 28.20 7.96 2.05
N ASP A 110 27.63 8.34 0.91
CA ASP A 110 27.06 7.41 -0.06
C ASP A 110 28.10 6.44 -0.62
N ALA A 111 29.33 6.93 -0.88
CA ALA A 111 30.44 6.09 -1.32
C ALA A 111 30.86 5.06 -0.26
N GLU A 112 30.92 5.43 1.02
CA GLU A 112 31.28 4.50 2.10
C GLU A 112 30.14 3.51 2.40
N LEU A 113 28.88 3.95 2.34
CA LEU A 113 27.71 3.07 2.43
C LEU A 113 27.74 2.03 1.29
N SER A 114 27.95 2.46 0.05
CA SER A 114 27.96 1.58 -1.13
C SER A 114 29.03 0.50 -1.09
N ALA A 115 30.07 0.66 -0.27
CA ALA A 115 31.12 -0.33 -0.07
C ALA A 115 30.73 -1.45 0.91
N LEU A 116 29.64 -1.30 1.67
CA LEU A 116 29.15 -2.33 2.58
C LEU A 116 28.61 -3.54 1.80
N PRO A 117 28.90 -4.78 2.27
CA PRO A 117 28.34 -5.97 1.65
C PRO A 117 26.84 -6.08 1.92
N VAL A 118 26.07 -6.40 0.87
CA VAL A 118 24.67 -6.82 0.99
C VAL A 118 24.65 -8.33 1.30
N THR A 119 24.78 -8.68 2.58
CA THR A 119 24.81 -10.07 3.05
C THR A 119 23.44 -10.74 2.91
N GLU A 120 23.38 -12.08 2.95
CA GLU A 120 22.10 -12.80 2.91
C GLU A 120 21.16 -12.43 4.08
N GLU A 121 21.71 -12.03 5.23
CA GLU A 121 20.93 -11.51 6.36
C GLU A 121 20.26 -10.17 6.01
N VAL A 122 20.99 -9.25 5.37
CA VAL A 122 20.44 -7.97 4.89
C VAL A 122 19.34 -8.22 3.87
N LYS A 123 19.58 -9.13 2.91
CA LYS A 123 18.59 -9.50 1.89
C LYS A 123 17.33 -10.05 2.53
N ALA A 124 17.46 -11.05 3.42
CA ALA A 124 16.33 -11.67 4.09
C ALA A 124 15.50 -10.65 4.88
N ALA A 125 16.15 -9.77 5.63
CA ALA A 125 15.45 -8.81 6.46
C ALA A 125 14.83 -7.64 5.67
N ARG A 126 15.38 -7.24 4.51
CA ARG A 126 14.67 -6.34 3.57
C ARG A 126 13.40 -6.98 3.00
N CYS A 127 13.44 -8.29 2.78
CA CYS A 127 12.30 -9.01 2.23
C CYS A 127 11.23 -9.39 3.26
N ALA A 128 11.59 -9.44 4.56
CA ALA A 128 10.68 -9.80 5.65
C ALA A 128 9.47 -8.85 5.84
N ARG A 129 9.47 -7.67 5.21
CA ARG A 129 8.32 -6.72 5.23
C ARG A 129 7.21 -7.04 4.21
N PHE A 130 7.46 -7.98 3.30
CA PHE A 130 6.52 -8.38 2.25
C PHE A 130 5.86 -9.71 2.58
N ASP A 131 4.60 -9.88 2.19
CA ASP A 131 3.88 -11.14 2.39
C ASP A 131 3.98 -11.98 1.11
N ALA A 132 4.93 -12.90 1.02
CA ALA A 132 5.12 -13.68 -0.22
C ALA A 132 4.18 -14.87 -0.36
N GLU A 133 3.71 -15.42 0.76
CA GLU A 133 2.84 -16.59 0.73
C GLU A 133 1.50 -16.23 0.08
N PRO A 134 1.12 -16.90 -1.03
CA PRO A 134 -0.13 -16.60 -1.70
C PRO A 134 -1.33 -16.78 -0.76
N GLN A 135 -2.14 -15.73 -0.66
CA GLN A 135 -3.46 -15.81 -0.04
C GLN A 135 -4.47 -16.09 -1.17
N TYR A 136 -5.42 -16.99 -0.96
CA TYR A 136 -6.50 -17.26 -1.92
C TYR A 136 -7.85 -16.93 -1.31
N PHE A 137 -8.77 -16.43 -2.12
CA PHE A 137 -10.14 -16.11 -1.71
C PHE A 137 -11.16 -17.03 -2.38
N THR A 138 -12.32 -17.15 -1.72
CA THR A 138 -13.55 -17.59 -2.36
C THR A 138 -14.52 -16.42 -2.26
N VAL A 139 -14.86 -15.83 -3.41
CA VAL A 139 -15.81 -14.73 -3.50
C VAL A 139 -17.25 -15.25 -3.59
N ASP A 140 -18.23 -14.40 -3.31
CA ASP A 140 -19.64 -14.73 -3.46
C ASP A 140 -20.12 -14.63 -4.93
N ASP A 141 -21.43 -14.75 -5.18
CA ASP A 141 -22.02 -14.71 -6.51
C ASP A 141 -22.42 -13.29 -6.97
N SER A 142 -21.98 -12.24 -6.26
CA SER A 142 -22.21 -10.86 -6.68
C SER A 142 -21.62 -10.60 -8.06
N GLN A 143 -22.34 -9.82 -8.87
CA GLN A 143 -21.94 -9.52 -10.25
C GLN A 143 -20.68 -8.66 -10.35
N VAL A 144 -20.39 -7.88 -9.30
CA VAL A 144 -19.15 -7.11 -9.18
C VAL A 144 -18.47 -7.50 -7.88
N GLN A 145 -17.16 -7.68 -7.94
CA GLN A 145 -16.30 -8.06 -6.83
C GLN A 145 -15.23 -6.99 -6.59
N VAL A 146 -15.12 -6.56 -5.34
CA VAL A 146 -14.16 -5.53 -4.90
C VAL A 146 -13.15 -6.12 -3.92
N LEU A 147 -11.86 -5.94 -4.22
CA LEU A 147 -10.78 -6.20 -3.28
C LEU A 147 -10.33 -4.89 -2.62
N VAL A 148 -10.58 -4.73 -1.32
CA VAL A 148 -10.04 -3.63 -0.52
C VAL A 148 -8.71 -4.07 0.10
N PHE A 149 -7.63 -3.52 -0.43
CA PHE A 149 -6.27 -3.72 0.06
C PHE A 149 -5.86 -2.57 0.98
N GLN A 150 -5.37 -2.90 2.18
CA GLN A 150 -5.05 -1.95 3.24
C GLN A 150 -3.75 -2.30 3.98
N LYS A 151 -2.79 -2.95 3.29
CA LYS A 151 -1.47 -3.19 3.88
C LYS A 151 -0.72 -1.88 4.02
N ILE A 152 0.00 -1.72 5.12
CA ILE A 152 0.79 -0.52 5.41
C ILE A 152 2.17 -0.96 5.87
N ASN A 153 3.20 -0.56 5.14
CA ASN A 153 4.61 -0.65 5.57
C ASN A 153 5.18 0.74 5.93
N GLY A 154 4.54 1.81 5.44
CA GLY A 154 4.90 3.22 5.62
C GLY A 154 4.22 3.90 6.82
N TYR A 155 3.49 4.98 6.56
CA TYR A 155 2.73 5.70 7.59
C TYR A 155 1.34 5.09 7.78
N ASP A 156 0.95 4.87 9.04
CA ASP A 156 -0.38 4.36 9.38
C ASP A 156 -1.32 5.51 9.78
N HIS A 157 -2.31 5.78 8.91
CA HIS A 157 -3.35 6.78 9.15
C HIS A 157 -4.42 6.34 10.18
N GLY A 158 -4.27 5.16 10.78
CA GLY A 158 -4.98 4.72 11.99
C GLY A 158 -6.49 4.73 11.87
N ARG A 159 -7.15 5.71 12.51
CA ARG A 159 -8.61 5.81 12.50
C ARG A 159 -9.17 6.10 11.10
N SER A 160 -8.40 6.78 10.24
CA SER A 160 -8.73 6.94 8.82
C SER A 160 -8.93 5.59 8.14
N VAL A 161 -7.95 4.69 8.27
CA VAL A 161 -7.95 3.36 7.63
C VAL A 161 -9.18 2.56 8.06
N THR A 162 -9.47 2.57 9.37
CA THR A 162 -10.64 1.89 9.94
C THR A 162 -11.95 2.45 9.36
N ALA A 163 -12.13 3.78 9.40
CA ALA A 163 -13.34 4.43 8.90
C ALA A 163 -13.53 4.22 7.39
N ALA A 164 -12.44 4.29 6.62
CA ALA A 164 -12.42 4.03 5.20
C ALA A 164 -12.83 2.60 4.87
N THR A 165 -12.29 1.61 5.58
CA THR A 165 -12.62 0.18 5.38
C THR A 165 -14.09 -0.09 5.69
N GLU A 166 -14.61 0.48 6.77
CA GLU A 166 -16.04 0.37 7.11
C GLU A 166 -16.93 1.01 6.03
N ALA A 167 -16.58 2.21 5.57
CA ALA A 167 -17.32 2.91 4.55
C ALA A 167 -17.25 2.23 3.17
N LEU A 168 -16.08 1.80 2.72
CA LEU A 168 -15.90 1.06 1.46
C LEU A 168 -16.69 -0.25 1.48
N THR A 169 -16.66 -0.98 2.60
CA THR A 169 -17.46 -2.20 2.79
C THR A 169 -18.96 -1.90 2.73
N ARG A 170 -19.41 -0.85 3.42
CA ARG A 170 -20.81 -0.40 3.43
C ARG A 170 -21.28 0.00 2.03
N MET A 171 -20.53 0.89 1.36
CA MET A 171 -20.84 1.38 0.02
C MET A 171 -20.88 0.24 -1.00
N SER A 172 -19.92 -0.68 -0.97
CA SER A 172 -19.92 -1.85 -1.86
C SER A 172 -21.18 -2.69 -1.69
N LYS A 173 -21.58 -2.98 -0.43
CA LYS A 173 -22.81 -3.73 -0.14
C LYS A 173 -24.08 -3.00 -0.56
N GLU A 174 -24.15 -1.68 -0.34
CA GLU A 174 -25.27 -0.85 -0.82
C GLU A 174 -25.40 -0.87 -2.35
N MET A 175 -24.28 -0.99 -3.06
CA MET A 175 -24.22 -1.12 -4.52
C MET A 175 -24.47 -2.55 -5.01
N GLY A 176 -24.64 -3.52 -4.09
CA GLY A 176 -24.84 -4.93 -4.42
C GLY A 176 -23.55 -5.65 -4.87
N TYR A 177 -22.39 -5.13 -4.48
CA TYR A 177 -21.08 -5.71 -4.81
C TYR A 177 -20.61 -6.65 -3.70
N GLY A 178 -19.89 -7.69 -4.09
CA GLY A 178 -19.11 -8.53 -3.19
C GLY A 178 -17.85 -7.77 -2.76
N VAL A 179 -17.43 -7.94 -1.52
CA VAL A 179 -16.28 -7.20 -0.96
C VAL A 179 -15.40 -8.11 -0.11
N THR A 180 -14.10 -8.13 -0.45
CA THR A 180 -13.05 -8.80 0.31
C THR A 180 -12.07 -7.77 0.81
N VAL A 181 -11.75 -7.80 2.10
CA VAL A 181 -10.78 -6.88 2.72
C VAL A 181 -9.55 -7.67 3.15
N THR A 182 -8.35 -7.19 2.82
CA THR A 182 -7.09 -7.80 3.26
C THR A 182 -5.99 -6.77 3.48
N ALA A 183 -5.11 -7.08 4.42
CA ALA A 183 -3.85 -6.36 4.64
C ALA A 183 -2.63 -7.22 4.26
N ASN A 184 -2.83 -8.29 3.48
CA ASN A 184 -1.80 -9.24 3.10
C ASN A 184 -1.49 -9.14 1.60
N GLY A 185 -0.23 -8.82 1.26
CA GLY A 185 0.26 -8.66 -0.11
C GLY A 185 0.17 -9.93 -0.96
N GLY A 186 0.15 -11.11 -0.33
CA GLY A 186 -0.07 -12.42 -0.97
C GLY A 186 -1.40 -12.53 -1.72
N ALA A 187 -2.32 -11.58 -1.51
CA ALA A 187 -3.54 -11.42 -2.29
C ALA A 187 -3.29 -11.08 -3.76
N PHE A 188 -2.15 -10.45 -4.10
CA PHE A 188 -1.82 -9.99 -5.45
C PHE A 188 -1.21 -11.10 -6.29
N ASN A 189 -2.06 -12.00 -6.73
CA ASN A 189 -1.71 -13.06 -7.67
C ASN A 189 -2.79 -13.17 -8.75
N ALA A 190 -2.43 -13.70 -9.92
CA ALA A 190 -3.33 -13.76 -11.08
C ALA A 190 -4.66 -14.49 -10.78
N ASN A 191 -4.64 -15.53 -9.92
CA ASN A 191 -5.86 -16.28 -9.57
C ASN A 191 -6.86 -15.38 -8.82
N ASN A 192 -6.40 -14.66 -7.80
CA ASN A 192 -7.25 -13.72 -7.08
C ASN A 192 -7.65 -12.54 -7.96
N LEU A 193 -6.71 -11.87 -8.60
CA LEU A 193 -6.98 -10.63 -9.33
C LEU A 193 -7.98 -10.85 -10.48
N SER A 194 -8.00 -12.04 -11.09
CA SER A 194 -9.03 -12.39 -12.10
C SER A 194 -10.46 -12.49 -11.56
N GLN A 195 -10.65 -12.55 -10.24
CA GLN A 195 -11.96 -12.62 -9.58
C GLN A 195 -12.50 -11.23 -9.18
N PHE A 196 -11.73 -10.16 -9.31
CA PHE A 196 -12.12 -8.82 -8.85
C PHE A 196 -12.20 -7.80 -9.99
N ASP A 197 -13.30 -7.08 -10.08
CA ASP A 197 -13.47 -6.01 -11.06
C ASP A 197 -12.76 -4.72 -10.64
N VAL A 198 -12.59 -4.52 -9.33
CA VAL A 198 -11.89 -3.36 -8.75
C VAL A 198 -10.98 -3.78 -7.60
N VAL A 199 -9.74 -3.29 -7.65
CA VAL A 199 -8.82 -3.28 -6.52
C VAL A 199 -8.77 -1.86 -5.95
N VAL A 200 -9.24 -1.71 -4.72
CA VAL A 200 -9.17 -0.46 -3.96
C VAL A 200 -7.93 -0.50 -3.09
N TRP A 201 -7.04 0.48 -3.24
CA TRP A 201 -5.98 0.73 -2.27
C TRP A 201 -6.52 1.73 -1.24
N ASN A 202 -6.82 1.22 -0.05
CA ASN A 202 -7.31 2.03 1.06
C ASN A 202 -6.13 2.42 1.95
N ASN A 203 -5.70 3.69 1.85
CA ASN A 203 -4.64 4.24 2.67
C ASN A 203 -3.37 3.36 2.69
N VAL A 204 -3.02 2.77 1.54
CA VAL A 204 -1.79 1.97 1.41
C VAL A 204 -0.60 2.93 1.44
N SER A 205 0.36 2.70 2.32
CA SER A 205 1.60 3.49 2.39
C SER A 205 2.80 2.58 2.57
N GLY A 206 3.92 2.97 1.97
CA GLY A 206 5.13 2.18 1.84
C GLY A 206 5.05 1.15 0.73
N ASP A 207 6.20 0.55 0.44
CA ASP A 207 6.30 -0.53 -0.52
C ASP A 207 5.74 -1.83 0.08
N THR A 208 4.64 -2.33 -0.49
CA THR A 208 3.82 -3.40 0.10
C THR A 208 3.77 -4.70 -0.69
N LEU A 209 4.26 -4.70 -1.94
CA LEU A 209 4.18 -5.84 -2.86
C LEU A 209 5.56 -6.32 -3.32
N THR A 210 5.73 -7.65 -3.43
CA THR A 210 6.91 -8.26 -4.07
C THR A 210 6.93 -7.99 -5.58
N LEU A 211 8.05 -8.26 -6.24
CA LEU A 211 8.18 -8.05 -7.69
C LEU A 211 7.17 -8.87 -8.51
N SER A 212 6.91 -10.12 -8.11
CA SER A 212 5.91 -10.96 -8.79
C SER A 212 4.47 -10.46 -8.57
N GLN A 213 4.17 -9.96 -7.37
CA GLN A 213 2.87 -9.38 -7.03
C GLN A 213 2.62 -8.08 -7.80
N ARG A 214 3.66 -7.25 -7.96
CA ARG A 214 3.62 -6.06 -8.82
C ARG A 214 3.30 -6.42 -10.26
N ALA A 215 4.04 -7.37 -10.84
CA ALA A 215 3.78 -7.82 -12.20
C ALA A 215 2.34 -8.33 -12.38
N ALA A 216 1.81 -9.10 -11.42
CA ALA A 216 0.43 -9.54 -11.46
C ALA A 216 -0.58 -8.38 -11.40
N PHE A 217 -0.27 -7.30 -10.67
CA PHE A 217 -1.09 -6.10 -10.62
C PHE A 217 -1.03 -5.26 -11.90
N GLU A 218 0.16 -5.09 -12.47
CA GLU A 218 0.33 -4.43 -13.78
C GLU A 218 -0.46 -5.17 -14.85
N ASP A 219 -0.32 -6.50 -14.92
CA ASP A 219 -1.09 -7.34 -15.84
C ASP A 219 -2.60 -7.21 -15.59
N TYR A 220 -3.04 -7.18 -14.34
CA TYR A 220 -4.45 -6.98 -14.00
C TYR A 220 -4.98 -5.66 -14.56
N ILE A 221 -4.26 -4.55 -14.34
CA ILE A 221 -4.66 -3.23 -14.86
C ILE A 221 -4.61 -3.22 -16.39
N ASN A 222 -3.52 -3.69 -16.99
CA ASN A 222 -3.36 -3.70 -18.45
C ASN A 222 -4.44 -4.53 -19.17
N ASN A 223 -4.97 -5.57 -18.52
CA ASN A 223 -6.05 -6.42 -19.04
C ASN A 223 -7.46 -5.91 -18.68
N GLY A 224 -7.57 -4.66 -18.25
CA GLY A 224 -8.85 -4.03 -18.00
C GLY A 224 -9.36 -4.16 -16.58
N GLY A 225 -8.50 -4.38 -15.59
CA GLY A 225 -8.83 -4.25 -14.18
C GLY A 225 -9.09 -2.80 -13.74
N GLY A 226 -9.82 -2.64 -12.64
CA GLY A 226 -10.11 -1.34 -12.04
C GLY A 226 -9.20 -1.04 -10.85
N PHE A 227 -8.75 0.20 -10.72
CA PHE A 227 -8.00 0.71 -9.57
C PHE A 227 -8.69 1.94 -8.97
N LEU A 228 -8.86 1.92 -7.65
CA LEU A 228 -9.23 3.10 -6.86
C LEU A 228 -8.22 3.31 -5.73
N GLY A 229 -7.39 4.34 -5.84
CA GLY A 229 -6.49 4.76 -4.76
C GLY A 229 -7.14 5.80 -3.85
N VAL A 230 -7.08 5.58 -2.53
CA VAL A 230 -7.61 6.49 -1.52
C VAL A 230 -6.50 7.02 -0.63
N HIS A 231 -6.47 8.35 -0.50
CA HIS A 231 -5.63 9.16 0.38
C HIS A 231 -4.15 8.72 0.38
N ALA A 232 -3.70 8.02 1.43
CA ALA A 232 -2.29 7.63 1.59
C ALA A 232 -1.70 6.82 0.43
N SER A 233 -2.57 6.17 -0.36
CA SER A 233 -2.17 5.42 -1.57
C SER A 233 -1.39 6.27 -2.58
N GLY A 234 -1.52 7.60 -2.53
CA GLY A 234 -0.73 8.56 -3.31
C GLY A 234 0.06 9.55 -2.44
N GLY A 235 0.33 9.22 -1.18
CA GLY A 235 0.88 10.13 -0.16
C GLY A 235 2.32 9.86 0.26
N ASP A 236 3.06 8.99 -0.44
CA ASP A 236 4.45 8.68 -0.07
C ASP A 236 5.42 9.63 -0.78
N SER A 237 6.43 10.11 -0.03
CA SER A 237 7.42 11.04 -0.59
C SER A 237 8.44 10.38 -1.52
N ILE A 238 8.42 9.05 -1.61
CA ILE A 238 9.23 8.22 -2.51
C ILE A 238 8.46 6.96 -2.91
N TYR A 239 8.74 6.48 -4.13
CA TYR A 239 8.23 5.22 -4.64
C TYR A 239 9.40 4.42 -5.24
N PHE A 240 9.51 3.14 -4.86
CA PHE A 240 10.45 2.18 -5.48
C PHE A 240 9.77 1.33 -6.57
N TRP A 241 8.66 1.85 -7.10
CA TRP A 241 7.88 1.27 -8.18
C TRP A 241 7.49 2.39 -9.13
N GLU A 242 8.33 2.64 -10.12
CA GLU A 242 8.13 3.75 -11.07
C GLU A 242 6.81 3.62 -11.82
N TRP A 243 6.42 2.42 -12.24
CA TRP A 243 5.11 2.21 -12.88
C TRP A 243 3.93 2.66 -12.02
N TYR A 244 3.94 2.39 -10.70
CA TYR A 244 2.88 2.85 -9.80
C TYR A 244 2.84 4.38 -9.70
N ARG A 245 4.00 5.02 -9.55
CA ARG A 245 4.10 6.48 -9.45
C ARG A 245 3.75 7.16 -10.77
N ASP A 246 4.35 6.73 -11.87
CA ASP A 246 4.36 7.44 -13.15
C ASP A 246 3.21 7.02 -14.05
N ALA A 247 2.92 5.72 -14.13
CA ALA A 247 1.90 5.20 -15.04
C ALA A 247 0.54 5.00 -14.38
N LEU A 248 0.45 4.79 -13.06
CA LEU A 248 -0.83 4.61 -12.37
C LEU A 248 -1.33 5.89 -11.68
N LEU A 249 -0.49 6.54 -10.87
CA LEU A 249 -0.85 7.78 -10.18
C LEU A 249 -0.60 9.04 -11.03
N GLY A 250 0.53 9.10 -11.73
CA GLY A 250 0.97 10.25 -12.53
C GLY A 250 1.61 11.39 -11.73
N VAL A 251 1.82 11.21 -10.42
CA VAL A 251 2.25 12.28 -9.51
C VAL A 251 3.26 11.79 -8.48
N GLN A 252 4.08 12.72 -7.98
CA GLN A 252 4.92 12.53 -6.81
C GLN A 252 4.44 13.44 -5.68
N PHE A 253 4.00 12.86 -4.56
CA PHE A 253 3.66 13.61 -3.35
C PHE A 253 4.89 14.32 -2.79
N ILE A 254 4.71 15.60 -2.40
CA ILE A 254 5.77 16.42 -1.81
C ILE A 254 5.45 16.90 -0.39
N GLY A 255 4.18 16.79 0.04
CA GLY A 255 3.79 17.17 1.40
C GLY A 255 2.33 17.59 1.52
N HIS A 256 1.97 17.93 2.74
CA HIS A 256 0.74 18.65 3.09
C HIS A 256 1.07 19.69 4.17
N PRO A 257 0.24 20.72 4.37
CA PRO A 257 0.43 21.64 5.49
C PRO A 257 0.47 20.91 6.83
N MET A 258 1.28 21.37 7.77
CA MET A 258 1.41 20.77 9.11
C MET A 258 0.76 21.61 10.21
N GLU A 259 0.69 22.94 10.04
CA GLU A 259 0.31 23.86 11.11
C GLU A 259 -0.69 24.94 10.61
N PRO A 260 -2.01 24.70 10.71
CA PRO A 260 -2.64 23.43 11.09
C PRO A 260 -2.64 22.42 9.94
N GLN A 261 -2.52 21.13 10.28
CA GLN A 261 -2.58 20.02 9.33
C GLN A 261 -3.92 19.94 8.60
N PHE A 262 -5.01 19.93 9.37
CA PHE A 262 -6.37 19.85 8.82
C PHE A 262 -6.96 21.24 8.62
N GLN A 263 -7.30 21.57 7.38
CA GLN A 263 -7.79 22.89 7.01
C GLN A 263 -9.11 22.78 6.26
N GLN A 264 -10.01 23.73 6.50
CA GLN A 264 -11.16 23.92 5.64
C GLN A 264 -10.65 24.43 4.28
N ALA A 265 -11.12 23.83 3.19
CA ALA A 265 -10.88 24.34 1.84
C ALA A 265 -12.15 24.19 0.99
N THR A 266 -12.20 24.96 -0.09
CA THR A 266 -13.22 24.88 -1.13
C THR A 266 -12.70 24.00 -2.25
N LEU A 267 -13.50 23.00 -2.60
CA LEU A 267 -13.27 22.06 -3.68
C LEU A 267 -14.18 22.42 -4.86
N THR A 268 -13.70 22.18 -6.07
CA THR A 268 -14.43 22.35 -7.32
C THR A 268 -14.59 21.00 -8.00
N THR A 269 -15.82 20.61 -8.28
CA THR A 269 -16.18 19.41 -9.04
C THR A 269 -16.16 19.74 -10.53
N HIS A 270 -15.56 18.87 -11.33
CA HIS A 270 -15.46 19.03 -12.78
C HIS A 270 -16.26 17.95 -13.52
N GLU A 271 -16.95 18.36 -14.58
CA GLU A 271 -17.52 17.42 -15.55
C GLU A 271 -16.39 16.56 -16.15
N ASN A 272 -16.65 15.27 -16.30
CA ASN A 272 -15.70 14.31 -16.86
C ASN A 272 -16.44 13.25 -17.67
N SER A 273 -15.72 12.60 -18.58
CA SER A 273 -16.29 11.64 -19.53
C SER A 273 -16.89 10.39 -18.89
N ALA A 274 -16.56 10.11 -17.62
CA ALA A 274 -17.06 8.99 -16.84
C ALA A 274 -18.28 9.34 -15.96
N HIS A 275 -18.72 10.61 -15.97
CA HIS A 275 -19.80 11.13 -15.13
C HIS A 275 -19.57 10.90 -13.62
N ILE A 276 -18.30 10.83 -13.20
CA ILE A 276 -17.95 10.67 -11.79
C ILE A 276 -18.26 11.98 -11.07
N ALA A 277 -18.99 11.91 -9.95
CA ALA A 277 -19.33 13.06 -9.12
C ALA A 277 -20.21 14.12 -9.81
N GLU A 278 -20.82 13.82 -10.96
CA GLU A 278 -21.64 14.79 -11.73
C GLU A 278 -22.86 15.30 -10.94
N SER A 279 -23.35 14.53 -9.96
CA SER A 279 -24.44 14.98 -9.08
C SER A 279 -24.00 15.88 -7.92
N LEU A 280 -22.69 16.09 -7.73
CA LEU A 280 -22.20 16.96 -6.68
C LEU A 280 -22.39 18.44 -7.03
N PRO A 281 -22.46 19.33 -6.03
CA PRO A 281 -22.32 20.75 -6.28
C PRO A 281 -21.01 21.07 -7.01
N GLU A 282 -21.05 22.07 -7.90
CA GLU A 282 -19.84 22.60 -8.56
C GLU A 282 -18.80 23.03 -7.52
N HIS A 283 -19.22 23.68 -6.43
CA HIS A 283 -18.35 24.04 -5.33
C HIS A 283 -18.90 23.54 -3.99
N TRP A 284 -18.03 22.97 -3.18
CA TRP A 284 -18.35 22.53 -1.82
C TRP A 284 -17.13 22.71 -0.93
N SER A 285 -17.34 22.83 0.37
CA SER A 285 -16.25 23.09 1.31
C SER A 285 -16.21 22.04 2.39
N VAL A 286 -15.05 21.42 2.57
CA VAL A 286 -14.82 20.42 3.62
C VAL A 286 -13.48 20.68 4.32
N LYS A 287 -13.31 20.06 5.49
CA LYS A 287 -12.06 20.13 6.24
C LYS A 287 -11.36 18.78 6.16
N ASP A 288 -10.15 18.75 5.63
CA ASP A 288 -9.30 17.57 5.57
C ASP A 288 -7.81 17.97 5.52
N GLU A 289 -6.92 17.00 5.28
CA GLU A 289 -5.52 17.21 4.94
C GLU A 289 -5.34 17.31 3.41
N TRP A 290 -4.63 18.35 2.96
CA TRP A 290 -4.50 18.66 1.54
C TRP A 290 -3.12 18.31 1.00
N TYR A 291 -3.03 17.21 0.26
CA TYR A 291 -1.82 16.77 -0.41
C TYR A 291 -1.43 17.72 -1.52
N SER A 292 -0.14 17.99 -1.62
CA SER A 292 0.48 18.72 -2.71
C SER A 292 1.43 17.79 -3.44
N PHE A 293 1.47 17.94 -4.77
CA PHE A 293 2.27 17.13 -5.67
C PHE A 293 3.35 17.98 -6.33
N ALA A 294 4.44 17.35 -6.77
CA ALA A 294 5.55 18.03 -7.42
C ALA A 294 5.12 18.74 -8.72
N ALA A 295 4.10 18.21 -9.39
CA ALA A 295 3.47 18.75 -10.59
C ALA A 295 2.03 18.21 -10.69
N GLU A 296 1.25 18.76 -11.62
CA GLU A 296 0.00 18.16 -12.08
C GLU A 296 0.23 16.73 -12.63
N PRO A 297 -0.79 15.84 -12.61
CA PRO A 297 -0.64 14.47 -13.12
C PRO A 297 -0.14 14.43 -14.57
N ASP A 298 1.03 13.83 -14.79
CA ASP A 298 1.65 13.68 -16.12
C ASP A 298 1.19 12.38 -16.80
N LEU A 299 -0.09 12.35 -17.20
CA LEU A 299 -0.77 11.16 -17.73
C LEU A 299 -1.55 11.52 -19.00
N ASP A 300 -1.50 10.63 -19.99
CA ASP A 300 -2.30 10.81 -21.19
C ASP A 300 -3.80 10.62 -20.90
N GLY A 301 -4.63 11.52 -21.43
CA GLY A 301 -6.08 11.47 -21.24
C GLY A 301 -6.56 11.63 -19.80
N VAL A 302 -5.75 12.19 -18.90
CA VAL A 302 -6.17 12.49 -17.53
C VAL A 302 -7.31 13.50 -17.50
N GLU A 303 -8.33 13.21 -16.70
CA GLU A 303 -9.43 14.13 -16.43
C GLU A 303 -9.50 14.38 -14.92
N TYR A 304 -9.45 15.66 -14.54
CA TYR A 304 -9.64 16.08 -13.16
C TYR A 304 -11.12 15.92 -12.80
N VAL A 305 -11.37 15.30 -11.65
CA VAL A 305 -12.73 15.14 -11.10
C VAL A 305 -12.97 16.19 -10.02
N ILE A 306 -11.96 16.42 -9.17
CA ILE A 306 -12.00 17.46 -8.13
C ILE A 306 -10.66 18.20 -8.09
N THR A 307 -10.73 19.53 -8.04
CA THR A 307 -9.59 20.40 -7.72
C THR A 307 -9.85 21.18 -6.43
N ILE A 308 -8.79 21.63 -5.76
CA ILE A 308 -8.87 22.46 -4.56
C ILE A 308 -8.51 23.93 -4.88
N ASP A 309 -9.23 24.87 -4.29
CA ASP A 309 -8.93 26.30 -4.37
C ASP A 309 -7.87 26.69 -3.33
N GLU A 310 -6.63 26.91 -3.76
CA GLU A 310 -5.52 27.32 -2.89
C GLU A 310 -5.73 28.65 -2.17
N SER A 311 -6.67 29.51 -2.62
CA SER A 311 -7.01 30.75 -1.92
C SER A 311 -7.92 30.54 -0.71
N SER A 312 -8.54 29.36 -0.60
CA SER A 312 -9.48 29.00 0.47
C SER A 312 -8.80 28.40 1.71
N TYR A 313 -7.52 28.03 1.62
CA TYR A 313 -6.72 27.49 2.72
C TYR A 313 -5.29 28.04 2.69
N LYS A 314 -4.38 27.51 3.54
CA LYS A 314 -2.99 27.95 3.64
C LYS A 314 -2.03 26.80 3.26
N PRO A 315 -1.69 26.63 1.97
CA PRO A 315 -0.70 25.64 1.53
C PRO A 315 0.74 26.01 1.89
N GLY A 316 1.06 27.30 2.05
CA GLY A 316 2.42 27.75 2.33
C GLY A 316 3.37 27.50 1.15
N ASN A 317 4.55 26.93 1.42
CA ASN A 317 5.52 26.57 0.39
C ASN A 317 5.14 25.32 -0.42
N LEU A 318 4.03 24.67 -0.09
CA LEU A 318 3.51 23.49 -0.78
C LEU A 318 2.47 23.85 -1.86
N ALA A 319 2.19 25.14 -2.07
CA ALA A 319 1.29 25.54 -3.15
C ALA A 319 1.79 25.02 -4.50
N MET A 320 0.92 24.35 -5.26
CA MET A 320 1.18 23.94 -6.63
C MET A 320 1.20 25.13 -7.59
N GLY A 321 0.53 26.25 -7.24
CA GLY A 321 0.62 27.51 -7.97
C GLY A 321 -0.09 27.54 -9.33
N GLY A 322 -0.82 26.47 -9.66
CA GLY A 322 -1.58 26.28 -10.88
C GLY A 322 -2.89 25.55 -10.58
N VAL A 323 -3.27 24.58 -11.42
CA VAL A 323 -4.36 23.68 -11.06
C VAL A 323 -3.86 22.75 -9.96
N HIS A 324 -4.64 22.62 -8.89
CA HIS A 324 -4.36 21.70 -7.79
C HIS A 324 -5.39 20.58 -7.80
N PRO A 325 -5.16 19.47 -8.54
CA PRO A 325 -6.06 18.34 -8.53
C PRO A 325 -5.95 17.55 -7.22
N ILE A 326 -7.10 17.15 -6.67
CA ILE A 326 -7.18 16.32 -5.46
C ILE A 326 -7.91 14.99 -5.76
N ALA A 327 -8.58 14.88 -6.91
CA ALA A 327 -9.10 13.63 -7.43
C ALA A 327 -9.09 13.64 -8.97
N TRP A 328 -8.62 12.57 -9.60
CA TRP A 328 -8.51 12.47 -11.07
C TRP A 328 -8.64 11.02 -11.53
N LYS A 329 -9.03 10.86 -12.79
CA LYS A 329 -9.20 9.57 -13.45
C LYS A 329 -8.49 9.54 -14.79
N HIS A 330 -8.03 8.36 -15.19
CA HIS A 330 -7.43 8.12 -16.50
C HIS A 330 -7.46 6.63 -16.86
N CYS A 331 -7.10 6.32 -18.10
CA CYS A 331 -6.99 4.96 -18.58
C CYS A 331 -5.52 4.52 -18.57
N VAL A 332 -5.26 3.30 -18.11
CA VAL A 332 -3.94 2.65 -18.22
C VAL A 332 -4.12 1.43 -19.10
N GLU A 333 -3.73 1.55 -20.37
CA GLU A 333 -4.12 0.57 -21.40
C GLU A 333 -5.65 0.36 -21.39
N ALA A 334 -6.13 -0.88 -21.23
CA ALA A 334 -7.56 -1.18 -21.07
C ALA A 334 -8.10 -0.92 -19.64
N GLY A 335 -7.21 -0.68 -18.68
CA GLY A 335 -7.51 -0.49 -17.25
C GLY A 335 -8.07 0.88 -16.91
N ARG A 336 -8.77 0.95 -15.78
CA ARG A 336 -9.40 2.19 -15.28
C ARG A 336 -8.79 2.56 -13.95
N ALA A 337 -8.15 3.72 -13.88
CA ALA A 337 -7.51 4.21 -12.67
C ALA A 337 -8.18 5.50 -12.20
N MET A 338 -8.60 5.51 -10.95
CA MET A 338 -9.10 6.69 -10.24
C MET A 338 -8.31 6.86 -8.94
N TYR A 339 -7.93 8.08 -8.62
CA TYR A 339 -7.32 8.42 -7.35
C TYR A 339 -8.06 9.58 -6.70
N THR A 340 -8.17 9.54 -5.37
CA THR A 340 -8.62 10.66 -4.54
C THR A 340 -7.68 10.83 -3.35
N ALA A 341 -7.12 12.04 -3.18
CA ALA A 341 -6.34 12.43 -2.02
C ALA A 341 -7.22 12.80 -0.80
N ILE A 342 -8.55 12.86 -0.97
CA ILE A 342 -9.49 13.12 0.12
C ILE A 342 -9.62 11.86 0.99
N GLY A 343 -9.49 11.98 2.31
CA GLY A 343 -9.77 10.88 3.24
C GLY A 343 -8.91 10.76 4.48
N HIS A 344 -8.08 11.76 4.86
CA HIS A 344 -7.29 11.61 6.09
C HIS A 344 -8.22 11.51 7.31
N ARG A 345 -9.17 12.42 7.38
CA ARG A 345 -10.08 12.51 8.51
C ARG A 345 -11.13 11.41 8.46
N GLU A 346 -11.35 10.72 9.59
CA GLU A 346 -12.39 9.70 9.71
C GLU A 346 -13.78 10.24 9.33
N GLU A 347 -14.04 11.52 9.60
CA GLU A 347 -15.33 12.15 9.29
C GLU A 347 -15.57 12.30 7.78
N MET A 348 -14.53 12.25 6.94
CA MET A 348 -14.68 12.30 5.47
C MET A 348 -15.50 11.13 4.93
N TYR A 349 -15.55 10.02 5.65
CA TYR A 349 -16.29 8.84 5.22
C TYR A 349 -17.79 8.88 5.59
N ASP A 350 -18.22 9.98 6.22
CA ASP A 350 -19.63 10.33 6.46
C ASP A 350 -20.07 11.59 5.70
N VAL A 351 -19.15 12.27 5.00
CA VAL A 351 -19.47 13.44 4.15
C VAL A 351 -20.18 12.97 2.88
N PRO A 352 -21.43 13.41 2.60
CA PRO A 352 -22.22 12.94 1.45
C PRO A 352 -21.51 13.11 0.11
N GLU A 353 -20.78 14.21 -0.07
CA GLU A 353 -20.02 14.51 -1.28
C GLU A 353 -18.91 13.48 -1.52
N ASN A 354 -18.14 13.15 -0.48
CA ASN A 354 -17.07 12.16 -0.57
C ASN A 354 -17.60 10.72 -0.72
N ILE A 355 -18.72 10.39 -0.06
CA ILE A 355 -19.43 9.12 -0.27
C ILE A 355 -19.86 8.98 -1.74
N THR A 356 -20.44 10.03 -2.31
CA THR A 356 -20.89 10.02 -3.71
C THR A 356 -19.70 9.89 -4.66
N LEU A 357 -18.63 10.65 -4.45
CA LEU A 357 -17.37 10.52 -5.20
C LEU A 357 -16.86 9.08 -5.22
N ILE A 358 -16.77 8.43 -4.05
CA ILE A 358 -16.25 7.07 -3.95
C ILE A 358 -17.20 6.06 -4.61
N LYS A 359 -18.52 6.20 -4.46
CA LYS A 359 -19.50 5.31 -5.11
C LYS A 359 -19.45 5.42 -6.63
N ASP A 360 -19.34 6.64 -7.16
CA ASP A 360 -19.22 6.84 -8.60
C ASP A 360 -17.87 6.34 -9.12
N ALA A 361 -16.79 6.53 -8.37
CA ALA A 361 -15.47 5.97 -8.67
C ALA A 361 -15.50 4.43 -8.69
N LEU A 362 -16.11 3.78 -7.69
CA LEU A 362 -16.29 2.33 -7.65
C LEU A 362 -17.10 1.83 -8.85
N LYS A 363 -18.20 2.53 -9.19
CA LYS A 363 -19.03 2.20 -10.34
C LYS A 363 -18.21 2.23 -11.63
N TRP A 364 -17.52 3.34 -11.90
CA TRP A 364 -16.72 3.47 -13.12
C TRP A 364 -15.56 2.47 -13.18
N THR A 365 -14.78 2.36 -12.09
CA THR A 365 -13.61 1.46 -12.05
C THR A 365 -14.01 -0.02 -12.20
N SER A 366 -15.20 -0.41 -11.75
CA SER A 366 -15.75 -1.76 -11.96
C SER A 366 -16.14 -2.08 -13.41
N GLY A 367 -15.97 -1.12 -14.33
CA GLY A 367 -16.36 -1.27 -15.74
C GLY A 367 -17.83 -1.00 -15.99
N GLN A 368 -18.58 -0.52 -15.00
CA GLN A 368 -19.96 -0.07 -15.17
C GLN A 368 -20.00 1.41 -15.57
N GLY A 369 -20.62 1.75 -16.70
CA GLY A 369 -20.78 3.15 -17.15
C GLY A 369 -20.87 3.32 -18.67
N GLU A 370 -21.14 4.55 -19.14
CA GLU A 370 -21.37 4.83 -20.56
C GLU A 370 -20.09 4.91 -21.41
N LYS A 371 -18.89 4.96 -20.80
CA LYS A 371 -17.58 4.97 -21.47
C LYS A 371 -16.54 4.19 -20.68
N VAL A 372 -15.98 3.17 -21.32
CA VAL A 372 -14.91 2.31 -20.77
C VAL A 372 -13.64 2.59 -21.57
N CYS A 373 -12.49 2.57 -20.91
CA CYS A 373 -11.18 2.59 -21.54
C CYS A 373 -11.13 1.58 -22.68
N GLN A 374 -10.82 2.05 -23.89
CA GLN A 374 -10.70 1.21 -25.08
C GLN A 374 -9.22 0.88 -25.30
N PRO A 375 -8.88 -0.36 -25.73
CA PRO A 375 -7.52 -0.73 -26.09
C PRO A 375 -6.94 0.08 -27.25
#